data_AF-A0A117QQ58-F1
#
_entry.id   AF-A0A117QQ58-F1
#
_cell.length_a   1.000
_cell.length_b   1.000
_cell.length_c   1.000
_cell.angle_alpha   90.00
_cell.angle_beta   90.00
_cell.angle_gamma   90.00
#
_symmetry.space_group_name_H-M   'P 1'
#
loop_
_entity.id
_entity.type
_entity.pdbx_description
1 polymer ?
#
loop_
_entity_poly.entity_id
_entity_poly.type
_entity_poly.pdbx_seq_one_letter_code
_entity_poly.pdbx_strand_id
1 'polypeptide(L)'
;MTGARRRPPHEGSHDMSSNTHARRRPGRRATVAAGLLLAVGLGASAQVTAQAVSAPAAVRASAAARSVTGYNGDVVTQVADFYGAYVDAEDDAAGPDSALAKALRAHYLTPAYAKRLAAWERTNGADGVLRGQNVPVEWTVTEGTTGLDAVVTLTYGGGESPTTTTRLVVTQEAAGGISDIRVTGAARAKTPAAARSVSGRTGDSVTRVADFYGAYVDAEDAAAGPDSALAKALRTHYLTPAYAKRLAAWERTNGADGVLRAQNVPVDWTVTEGARAGEVAVTHAFGGGETPTVTTRLVVVLEPASGDVTDIRTLSAR
;
A
#
# COMPACT_ATOMS: atom_id res chain seq x y z
N MET A 1 48.83 -49.50 11.41
CA MET A 1 47.74 -49.46 12.41
C MET A 1 48.21 -48.61 13.58
N THR A 2 47.87 -47.31 13.57
CA THR A 2 46.91 -46.66 14.50
C THR A 2 47.44 -46.63 15.94
N GLY A 3 47.65 -45.52 16.64
CA GLY A 3 47.30 -44.12 16.46
C GLY A 3 47.26 -43.48 17.86
N ALA A 4 48.10 -42.48 18.10
CA ALA A 4 48.28 -41.84 19.41
C ALA A 4 47.04 -41.01 19.81
N ARG A 5 46.56 -41.14 21.05
CA ARG A 5 45.53 -40.27 21.65
C ARG A 5 46.17 -39.38 22.73
N ARG A 6 46.26 -38.08 22.44
CA ARG A 6 46.36 -36.99 23.43
C ARG A 6 44.94 -36.60 23.88
N ARG A 7 44.78 -36.30 25.16
CA ARG A 7 43.67 -35.49 25.75
C ARG A 7 44.24 -34.11 26.16
N PRO A 8 43.43 -33.17 26.68
CA PRO A 8 42.33 -32.39 26.09
C PRO A 8 42.73 -30.87 26.16
N PRO A 9 41.87 -29.80 26.11
CA PRO A 9 40.80 -29.52 27.10
C PRO A 9 39.62 -28.60 26.64
N HIS A 10 38.71 -28.35 27.60
CA HIS A 10 37.79 -27.21 27.74
C HIS A 10 36.66 -27.01 26.73
N GLU A 11 35.49 -27.56 27.10
CA GLU A 11 34.17 -27.21 26.58
C GLU A 11 33.64 -25.99 27.34
N GLY A 12 33.50 -24.87 26.63
CA GLY A 12 32.95 -23.62 27.14
C GLY A 12 31.43 -23.69 27.15
N SER A 13 30.86 -23.67 28.36
CA SER A 13 29.44 -23.52 28.60
C SER A 13 29.03 -22.07 28.28
N HIS A 14 28.31 -21.87 27.18
CA HIS A 14 27.69 -20.57 26.86
C HIS A 14 26.29 -20.51 27.49
N ASP A 15 26.17 -19.68 28.53
CA ASP A 15 24.92 -19.23 29.12
C ASP A 15 24.02 -18.57 28.07
N MET A 16 22.82 -19.11 27.88
CA MET A 16 21.73 -18.44 27.18
C MET A 16 21.06 -17.44 28.13
N SER A 17 21.54 -16.19 28.10
CA SER A 17 20.82 -15.04 28.67
C SER A 17 19.53 -14.80 27.90
N SER A 18 18.41 -15.23 28.49
CA SER A 18 17.06 -14.92 28.02
C SER A 18 16.71 -13.48 28.41
N ASN A 19 16.90 -12.53 27.49
CA ASN A 19 16.41 -11.16 27.68
C ASN A 19 14.92 -11.06 27.35
N THR A 20 14.11 -11.27 28.38
CA THR A 20 12.70 -10.90 28.44
C THR A 20 12.56 -9.36 28.37
N HIS A 21 12.17 -8.82 27.22
CA HIS A 21 11.73 -7.42 27.12
C HIS A 21 10.20 -7.33 27.05
N ALA A 22 9.58 -7.38 28.22
CA ALA A 22 8.20 -6.94 28.42
C ALA A 22 8.14 -5.41 28.30
N ARG A 23 7.69 -4.87 27.15
CA ARG A 23 7.35 -3.45 27.03
C ARG A 23 5.88 -3.22 27.38
N ARG A 24 5.67 -2.81 28.64
CA ARG A 24 4.43 -2.19 29.13
C ARG A 24 4.17 -0.87 28.38
N ARG A 25 3.01 -0.73 27.73
CA ARG A 25 2.46 0.57 27.31
C ARG A 25 1.64 1.17 28.46
N PRO A 26 1.91 2.40 28.94
CA PRO A 26 1.01 3.09 29.84
C PRO A 26 -0.12 3.77 29.05
N GLY A 27 -1.33 3.22 29.15
CA GLY A 27 -2.55 3.91 28.72
C GLY A 27 -2.90 5.01 29.72
N ARG A 28 -3.08 6.24 29.25
CA ARG A 28 -3.71 7.33 30.01
C ARG A 28 -5.08 7.60 29.40
N ARG A 29 -6.12 7.11 30.08
CA ARG A 29 -7.51 7.56 29.94
C ARG A 29 -7.67 8.79 30.84
N ALA A 30 -8.06 9.92 30.28
CA ALA A 30 -8.50 11.07 31.06
C ALA A 30 -10.02 11.14 31.00
N THR A 31 -10.67 10.82 32.12
CA THR A 31 -12.06 11.15 32.42
C THR A 31 -12.11 12.58 32.94
N VAL A 32 -12.90 13.44 32.31
CA VAL A 32 -13.30 14.72 32.91
C VAL A 32 -14.81 14.70 33.08
N ALA A 33 -15.21 14.81 34.35
CA ALA A 33 -16.58 14.82 34.84
C ALA A 33 -17.22 16.21 34.70
N ALA A 34 -18.55 16.18 34.75
CA ALA A 34 -19.47 17.30 34.68
C ALA A 34 -19.23 18.38 35.74
N GLY A 35 -19.51 19.63 35.38
CA GLY A 35 -19.68 20.76 36.28
C GLY A 35 -20.79 21.68 35.77
N LEU A 36 -21.98 21.52 36.35
CA LEU A 36 -23.14 22.40 36.18
C LEU A 36 -23.00 23.60 37.13
N LEU A 37 -23.06 24.83 36.62
CA LEU A 37 -23.35 26.01 37.44
C LEU A 37 -24.34 26.92 36.70
N LEU A 38 -25.55 27.01 37.27
CA LEU A 38 -26.56 28.03 36.99
C LEU A 38 -26.17 29.33 37.70
N ALA A 39 -26.09 30.43 36.96
CA ALA A 39 -26.11 31.77 37.52
C ALA A 39 -27.05 32.65 36.69
N VAL A 40 -28.17 33.02 37.32
CA VAL A 40 -29.14 34.02 36.86
C VAL A 40 -28.58 35.40 37.17
N GLY A 41 -28.60 36.31 36.20
CA GLY A 41 -28.28 37.72 36.39
C GLY A 41 -28.87 38.59 35.28
N LEU A 42 -29.94 39.32 35.59
CA LEU A 42 -30.52 40.38 34.77
C LEU A 42 -29.58 41.59 34.75
N GLY A 43 -29.45 42.28 33.61
CA GLY A 43 -29.09 43.70 33.59
C GLY A 43 -28.33 44.22 32.37
N ALA A 44 -28.94 45.22 31.72
CA ALA A 44 -28.34 46.31 30.95
C ALA A 44 -27.68 46.02 29.59
N SER A 45 -28.41 46.48 28.56
CA SER A 45 -27.94 46.84 27.23
C SER A 45 -26.81 47.87 27.27
N ALA A 46 -25.66 47.55 26.66
CA ALA A 46 -24.69 48.53 26.20
C ALA A 46 -24.11 48.06 24.86
N GLN A 47 -24.47 48.77 23.80
CA GLN A 47 -23.87 48.61 22.48
C GLN A 47 -22.42 49.09 22.55
N VAL A 48 -21.47 48.17 22.45
CA VAL A 48 -20.05 48.51 22.22
C VAL A 48 -19.74 48.16 20.77
N THR A 49 -19.56 49.19 19.96
CA THR A 49 -18.97 49.10 18.63
C THR A 49 -17.49 48.77 18.76
N ALA A 50 -17.13 47.49 18.70
CA ALA A 50 -15.75 47.08 18.50
C ALA A 50 -15.53 46.88 16.99
N GLN A 51 -14.84 47.84 16.36
CA GLN A 51 -14.28 47.71 15.03
C GLN A 51 -13.27 46.55 15.02
N ALA A 52 -13.68 45.42 14.46
CA ALA A 52 -12.76 44.35 14.10
C ALA A 52 -11.95 44.82 12.90
N VAL A 53 -10.66 45.11 13.11
CA VAL A 53 -9.69 45.23 12.04
C VAL A 53 -9.59 43.86 11.39
N SER A 54 -10.08 43.75 10.16
CA SER A 54 -9.98 42.54 9.34
C SER A 54 -8.51 42.23 9.08
N ALA A 55 -7.92 41.35 9.90
CA ALA A 55 -6.74 40.62 9.49
C ALA A 55 -7.14 39.77 8.28
N PRO A 56 -6.39 39.77 7.16
CA PRO A 56 -6.70 38.89 6.05
C PRO A 56 -6.59 37.46 6.58
N ALA A 57 -7.73 36.76 6.59
CA ALA A 57 -7.76 35.34 6.83
C ALA A 57 -6.81 34.71 5.81
N ALA A 58 -5.67 34.22 6.29
CA ALA A 58 -4.80 33.38 5.49
C ALA A 58 -5.66 32.21 5.03
N VAL A 59 -6.06 32.24 3.77
CA VAL A 59 -6.65 31.10 3.08
C VAL A 59 -5.59 30.03 3.18
N ARG A 60 -5.73 29.11 4.15
CA ARG A 60 -5.02 27.84 4.10
C ARG A 60 -5.43 27.25 2.76
N ALA A 61 -4.51 27.24 1.81
CA ALA A 61 -4.66 26.47 0.60
C ALA A 61 -5.11 25.08 1.05
N SER A 62 -6.34 24.71 0.72
CA SER A 62 -6.81 23.34 0.91
C SER A 62 -5.78 22.49 0.20
N ALA A 63 -5.04 21.66 0.94
CA ALA A 63 -4.20 20.64 0.33
C ALA A 63 -5.10 19.91 -0.68
N ALA A 64 -4.65 19.76 -1.92
CA ALA A 64 -5.41 19.02 -2.91
C ALA A 64 -5.68 17.62 -2.33
N ALA A 65 -6.94 17.17 -2.42
CA ALA A 65 -7.31 15.86 -1.93
C ALA A 65 -6.41 14.80 -2.58
N ARG A 66 -5.88 13.87 -1.77
CA ARG A 66 -4.99 12.83 -2.26
C ARG A 66 -5.72 11.92 -3.25
N SER A 67 -5.05 11.59 -4.36
CA SER A 67 -5.57 10.75 -5.44
C SER A 67 -4.48 9.86 -6.00
N VAL A 68 -4.81 8.61 -6.33
CA VAL A 68 -3.96 7.65 -7.05
C VAL A 68 -4.76 7.09 -8.21
N THR A 69 -4.17 7.09 -9.41
CA THR A 69 -4.84 6.65 -10.64
C THR A 69 -3.97 5.61 -11.36
N GLY A 70 -4.60 4.49 -11.72
CA GLY A 70 -4.02 3.39 -12.48
C GLY A 70 -4.77 3.14 -13.79
N TYR A 71 -4.05 2.61 -14.77
CA TYR A 71 -4.55 2.26 -16.10
C TYR A 71 -4.01 0.87 -16.43
N ASN A 72 -4.89 -0.01 -16.90
CA ASN A 72 -4.51 -1.37 -17.24
C ASN A 72 -3.55 -1.40 -18.44
N GLY A 73 -2.53 -2.25 -18.39
CA GLY A 73 -1.52 -2.42 -19.43
C GLY A 73 -0.42 -1.35 -19.43
N ASP A 74 -0.50 -0.35 -18.54
CA ASP A 74 0.55 0.65 -18.37
C ASP A 74 1.66 0.15 -17.42
N VAL A 75 2.92 0.24 -17.87
CA VAL A 75 4.09 -0.27 -17.14
C VAL A 75 4.30 0.44 -15.80
N VAL A 76 4.01 1.74 -15.70
CA VAL A 76 4.14 2.48 -14.44
C VAL A 76 3.11 1.99 -13.43
N THR A 77 1.88 1.76 -13.87
CA THR A 77 0.76 1.23 -13.07
C THR A 77 1.10 -0.16 -12.58
N GLN A 78 1.44 -1.08 -13.47
CA GLN A 78 1.72 -2.47 -13.08
C GLN A 78 2.92 -2.58 -12.10
N VAL A 79 3.96 -1.75 -12.29
CA VAL A 79 5.08 -1.71 -11.34
C VAL A 79 4.67 -1.07 -10.02
N ALA A 80 3.82 -0.02 -10.03
CA ALA A 80 3.30 0.58 -8.81
C ALA A 80 2.41 -0.38 -8.03
N ASP A 81 1.53 -1.11 -8.71
CA ASP A 81 0.61 -2.09 -8.12
C ASP A 81 1.38 -3.25 -7.48
N PHE A 82 2.44 -3.74 -8.16
CA PHE A 82 3.35 -4.72 -7.58
C PHE A 82 4.07 -4.19 -6.34
N TYR A 83 4.76 -3.04 -6.44
CA TYR A 83 5.56 -2.53 -5.32
C TYR A 83 4.71 -2.08 -4.13
N GLY A 84 3.55 -1.47 -4.38
CA GLY A 84 2.61 -1.06 -3.33
C GLY A 84 2.12 -2.27 -2.54
N ALA A 85 1.53 -3.26 -3.23
CA ALA A 85 1.04 -4.48 -2.58
C ALA A 85 2.16 -5.31 -1.93
N TYR A 86 3.37 -5.31 -2.52
CA TYR A 86 4.51 -6.01 -1.96
C TYR A 86 5.04 -5.33 -0.69
N VAL A 87 5.06 -3.99 -0.65
CA VAL A 87 5.43 -3.23 0.54
C VAL A 87 4.39 -3.43 1.65
N ASP A 88 3.10 -3.41 1.34
CA ASP A 88 2.03 -3.72 2.30
C ASP A 88 2.17 -5.14 2.86
N ALA A 89 2.51 -6.13 2.02
CA ALA A 89 2.72 -7.51 2.46
C ALA A 89 3.90 -7.63 3.44
N GLU A 90 4.97 -6.84 3.26
CA GLU A 90 6.15 -6.88 4.11
C GLU A 90 6.02 -6.01 5.38
N ASP A 91 5.22 -4.93 5.37
CA ASP A 91 4.99 -4.00 6.52
C ASP A 91 3.65 -4.23 7.25
N ASP A 92 3.10 -5.45 7.20
CA ASP A 92 1.83 -5.72 7.89
C ASP A 92 1.96 -5.67 9.42
N ALA A 93 0.92 -5.15 10.08
CA ALA A 93 0.90 -4.98 11.54
C ALA A 93 0.99 -6.29 12.32
N ALA A 94 0.55 -7.42 11.74
CA ALA A 94 0.69 -8.76 12.31
C ALA A 94 2.05 -9.41 11.98
N GLY A 95 2.90 -8.73 11.20
CA GLY A 95 4.15 -9.22 10.65
C GLY A 95 4.00 -9.65 9.17
N PRO A 96 5.11 -9.86 8.45
CA PRO A 96 5.09 -10.06 7.00
C PRO A 96 4.15 -11.19 6.53
N ASP A 97 3.29 -10.87 5.57
CA ASP A 97 2.42 -11.82 4.89
C ASP A 97 3.18 -12.54 3.77
N SER A 98 3.92 -13.58 4.18
CA SER A 98 4.70 -14.41 3.25
C SER A 98 3.84 -15.09 2.16
N ALA A 99 2.54 -15.29 2.37
CA ALA A 99 1.67 -15.91 1.38
C ALA A 99 1.34 -14.91 0.27
N LEU A 100 0.99 -13.67 0.63
CA LEU A 100 0.78 -12.58 -0.32
C LEU A 100 2.08 -12.23 -1.06
N ALA A 101 3.19 -12.03 -0.35
CA ALA A 101 4.49 -11.72 -0.95
C ALA A 101 4.90 -12.79 -1.99
N LYS A 102 4.66 -14.07 -1.69
CA LYS A 102 4.91 -15.18 -2.63
C LYS A 102 3.99 -15.13 -3.84
N ALA A 103 2.69 -14.86 -3.66
CA ALA A 103 1.73 -14.77 -4.75
C ALA A 103 2.06 -13.61 -5.69
N LEU A 104 2.38 -12.43 -5.14
CA LEU A 104 2.82 -11.26 -5.90
C LEU A 104 4.08 -11.57 -6.72
N ARG A 105 5.11 -12.18 -6.11
CA ARG A 105 6.33 -12.56 -6.83
C ARG A 105 6.07 -13.56 -7.95
N ALA A 106 5.14 -14.51 -7.75
CA ALA A 106 4.79 -15.49 -8.77
C ALA A 106 4.03 -14.87 -9.95
N HIS A 107 3.22 -13.85 -9.68
CA HIS A 107 2.42 -13.15 -10.68
C HIS A 107 3.27 -12.18 -11.50
N TYR A 108 4.02 -11.31 -10.83
CA TYR A 108 4.68 -10.17 -11.48
C TYR A 108 6.08 -10.47 -12.00
N LEU A 109 6.79 -11.47 -11.46
CA LEU A 109 8.15 -11.76 -11.91
C LEU A 109 8.15 -12.85 -12.98
N THR A 110 9.01 -12.71 -13.99
CA THR A 110 9.20 -13.82 -14.92
C THR A 110 9.84 -15.01 -14.19
N PRO A 111 9.50 -16.27 -14.51
CA PRO A 111 10.04 -17.43 -13.81
C PRO A 111 11.57 -17.51 -13.87
N ALA A 112 12.17 -17.03 -14.97
CA ALA A 112 13.62 -16.93 -15.11
C ALA A 112 14.21 -15.88 -14.17
N TYR A 113 13.56 -14.73 -14.03
CA TYR A 113 14.02 -13.68 -13.11
C TYR A 113 13.83 -14.07 -11.65
N ALA A 114 12.69 -14.66 -11.27
CA ALA A 114 12.44 -15.13 -9.91
C ALA A 114 13.56 -16.08 -9.41
N LYS A 115 14.06 -16.98 -10.27
CA LYS A 115 15.19 -17.86 -9.95
C LYS A 115 16.51 -17.09 -9.72
N ARG A 116 16.81 -16.10 -10.59
CA ARG A 116 17.99 -15.25 -10.43
C ARG A 116 17.90 -14.40 -9.17
N LEU A 117 16.72 -13.87 -8.88
CA LEU A 117 16.46 -13.06 -7.69
C LEU A 117 16.67 -13.88 -6.42
N ALA A 118 16.10 -15.08 -6.33
CA ALA A 118 16.30 -15.98 -5.19
C ALA A 118 17.78 -16.39 -4.99
N ALA A 119 18.56 -16.50 -6.08
CA ALA A 119 20.00 -16.74 -5.96
C ALA A 119 20.76 -15.52 -5.41
N TRP A 120 20.35 -14.32 -5.84
CA TRP A 120 20.89 -13.08 -5.31
C TRP A 120 20.55 -12.91 -3.82
N GLU A 121 19.30 -13.15 -3.42
CA GLU A 121 18.84 -13.03 -2.02
C GLU A 121 19.63 -13.94 -1.08
N ARG A 122 19.84 -15.21 -1.47
CA ARG A 122 20.68 -16.15 -0.71
C ARG A 122 22.12 -15.67 -0.53
N THR A 123 22.65 -14.96 -1.51
CA THR A 123 24.03 -14.45 -1.49
C THR A 123 24.14 -13.18 -0.66
N ASN A 124 23.12 -12.32 -0.66
CA ASN A 124 23.20 -10.97 -0.11
C ASN A 124 22.49 -10.82 1.25
N GLY A 125 21.63 -11.76 1.64
CA GLY A 125 20.91 -11.69 2.92
C GLY A 125 19.98 -10.46 3.02
N ALA A 126 19.37 -10.09 1.89
CA ALA A 126 18.48 -8.95 1.76
C ALA A 126 17.32 -9.32 0.81
N ASP A 127 16.21 -8.60 0.92
CA ASP A 127 15.09 -8.74 -0.01
C ASP A 127 15.52 -8.27 -1.41
N GLY A 128 15.31 -9.12 -2.42
CA GLY A 128 15.75 -8.86 -3.79
C GLY A 128 14.90 -7.84 -4.54
N VAL A 129 13.62 -7.73 -4.19
CA VAL A 129 12.68 -6.75 -4.77
C VAL A 129 12.99 -5.37 -4.24
N LEU A 130 13.12 -5.24 -2.92
CA LEU A 130 13.40 -3.97 -2.24
C LEU A 130 14.88 -3.57 -2.34
N ARG A 131 15.77 -4.55 -2.57
CA ARG A 131 17.24 -4.39 -2.48
C ARG A 131 17.68 -3.86 -1.11
N GLY A 132 16.98 -4.28 -0.06
CA GLY A 132 17.17 -3.79 1.31
C GLY A 132 16.79 -4.84 2.37
N GLN A 133 17.16 -4.57 3.62
CA GLN A 133 16.80 -5.41 4.77
C GLN A 133 15.54 -4.92 5.50
N ASN A 134 15.16 -3.67 5.26
CA ASN A 134 13.99 -3.04 5.86
C ASN A 134 12.93 -2.80 4.77
N VAL A 135 11.71 -2.52 5.19
CA VAL A 135 10.61 -2.12 4.31
C VAL A 135 10.65 -0.60 4.12
N PRO A 136 10.45 -0.07 2.89
CA PRO A 136 10.37 1.37 2.68
C PRO A 136 9.09 1.95 3.30
N VAL A 137 9.16 3.19 3.77
CA VAL A 137 8.01 3.96 4.28
C VAL A 137 7.29 4.74 3.17
N GLU A 138 8.00 5.01 2.07
CA GLU A 138 7.47 5.69 0.89
C GLU A 138 8.09 5.07 -0.35
N TRP A 139 7.33 5.07 -1.43
CA TRP A 139 7.79 4.65 -2.74
C TRP A 139 7.22 5.55 -3.83
N THR A 140 7.97 5.70 -4.91
CA THR A 140 7.54 6.40 -6.12
C THR A 140 7.98 5.60 -7.33
N VAL A 141 7.05 5.31 -8.22
CA VAL A 141 7.31 4.74 -9.54
C VAL A 141 7.15 5.85 -10.57
N THR A 142 8.19 6.07 -11.38
CA THR A 142 8.14 7.00 -12.51
C THR A 142 8.39 6.26 -13.80
N GLU A 143 7.83 6.77 -14.88
CA GLU A 143 8.12 6.26 -16.23
C GLU A 143 9.63 6.20 -16.51
N GLY A 144 10.05 5.11 -17.15
CA GLY A 144 11.41 4.92 -17.61
C GLY A 144 11.69 5.60 -18.95
N THR A 145 12.63 5.04 -19.71
CA THR A 145 13.09 5.65 -20.98
C THR A 145 12.81 4.79 -22.20
N THR A 146 12.46 3.53 -22.01
CA THR A 146 12.33 2.53 -23.07
C THR A 146 10.87 2.13 -23.33
N GLY A 147 9.93 2.62 -22.52
CA GLY A 147 8.52 2.21 -22.54
C GLY A 147 8.27 0.82 -21.93
N LEU A 148 9.32 0.02 -21.67
CA LEU A 148 9.26 -1.27 -20.98
C LEU A 148 10.00 -1.23 -19.63
N ASP A 149 10.41 -0.05 -19.19
CA ASP A 149 11.04 0.16 -17.90
C ASP A 149 10.33 1.24 -17.10
N ALA A 150 10.41 1.08 -15.78
CA ALA A 150 10.02 2.07 -14.80
C ALA A 150 11.17 2.30 -13.81
N VAL A 151 11.21 3.48 -13.22
CA VAL A 151 12.17 3.82 -12.17
C VAL A 151 11.45 3.86 -10.84
N VAL A 152 11.81 2.96 -9.94
CA VAL A 152 11.27 2.89 -8.58
C VAL A 152 12.23 3.57 -7.63
N THR A 153 11.75 4.54 -6.86
CA THR A 153 12.49 5.18 -5.77
C THR A 153 11.87 4.72 -4.46
N LEU A 154 12.65 4.02 -3.65
CA LEU A 154 12.25 3.51 -2.34
C LEU A 154 12.90 4.37 -1.26
N THR A 155 12.11 4.84 -0.30
CA THR A 155 12.55 5.66 0.82
C THR A 155 12.43 4.86 2.10
N TYR A 156 13.54 4.71 2.81
CA TYR A 156 13.66 3.98 4.07
C TYR A 156 13.88 4.94 5.24
N GLY A 157 13.47 4.53 6.44
CA GLY A 157 13.62 5.33 7.66
C GLY A 157 12.49 6.33 7.85
N GLY A 158 12.76 7.43 8.57
CA GLY A 158 11.74 8.44 8.92
C GLY A 158 11.48 8.57 10.41
N GLY A 159 10.75 9.63 10.79
CA GLY A 159 10.61 10.06 12.18
C GLY A 159 11.94 10.59 12.73
N GLU A 160 12.48 9.93 13.74
CA GLU A 160 13.79 10.25 14.35
C GLU A 160 14.97 9.57 13.64
N SER A 161 14.70 8.61 12.73
CA SER A 161 15.75 7.87 12.01
C SER A 161 16.16 8.55 10.70
N PRO A 162 17.44 8.49 10.30
CA PRO A 162 17.89 9.02 9.01
C PRO A 162 17.13 8.42 7.83
N THR A 163 16.69 9.27 6.92
CA THR A 163 16.06 8.85 5.66
C THR A 163 17.12 8.45 4.65
N THR A 164 16.98 7.28 4.03
CA THR A 164 17.84 6.83 2.92
C THR A 164 16.98 6.46 1.73
N THR A 165 17.45 6.75 0.51
CA THR A 165 16.73 6.39 -0.72
C THR A 165 17.52 5.39 -1.55
N THR A 166 16.82 4.43 -2.14
CA THR A 166 17.36 3.52 -3.15
C THR A 166 16.59 3.72 -4.44
N ARG A 167 17.29 3.82 -5.56
CA ARG A 167 16.66 3.93 -6.88
C ARG A 167 16.91 2.66 -7.69
N LEU A 168 15.84 2.09 -8.21
CA LEU A 168 15.81 0.86 -8.97
C LEU A 168 15.29 1.15 -10.37
N VAL A 169 15.89 0.55 -11.39
CA VAL A 169 15.27 0.44 -12.71
C VAL A 169 14.66 -0.96 -12.79
N VAL A 170 13.37 -1.01 -13.05
CA VAL A 170 12.57 -2.23 -13.19
C VAL A 170 12.26 -2.39 -14.66
N THR A 171 12.64 -3.52 -15.24
CA THR A 171 12.46 -3.80 -16.66
C THR A 171 11.47 -4.94 -16.82
N GLN A 172 10.51 -4.76 -17.72
CA GLN A 172 9.54 -5.78 -18.10
C GLN A 172 9.86 -6.40 -19.46
N GLU A 173 9.36 -7.61 -19.69
CA GLU A 173 9.33 -8.19 -21.04
C GLU A 173 8.14 -7.65 -21.82
N ALA A 174 8.24 -7.62 -23.16
CA ALA A 174 7.14 -7.18 -24.02
C ALA A 174 5.88 -8.05 -23.87
N ALA A 175 6.03 -9.30 -23.44
CA ALA A 175 4.92 -10.21 -23.12
C ALA A 175 4.36 -10.01 -21.70
N GLY A 176 4.85 -9.01 -20.96
CA GLY A 176 4.53 -8.77 -19.56
C GLY A 176 5.52 -9.43 -18.59
N GLY A 177 5.47 -8.96 -17.34
CA GLY A 177 6.28 -9.50 -16.25
C GLY A 177 7.67 -8.88 -16.14
N ILE A 178 8.12 -8.70 -14.90
CA ILE A 178 9.39 -8.11 -14.52
C ILE A 178 10.51 -9.12 -14.75
N SER A 179 11.44 -8.75 -15.63
CA SER A 179 12.62 -9.54 -15.99
C SER A 179 13.92 -9.04 -15.36
N ASP A 180 13.95 -7.81 -14.85
CA ASP A 180 15.12 -7.29 -14.14
C ASP A 180 14.76 -6.16 -13.16
N ILE A 181 15.44 -6.12 -12.03
CA ILE A 181 15.44 -5.02 -11.07
C ILE A 181 16.89 -4.70 -10.77
N ARG A 182 17.35 -3.50 -11.16
CA ARG A 182 18.74 -3.09 -10.99
C ARG A 182 18.84 -1.80 -10.18
N VAL A 183 19.76 -1.74 -9.23
CA VAL A 183 20.08 -0.49 -8.54
C VAL A 183 20.73 0.46 -9.56
N THR A 184 20.25 1.71 -9.62
CA THR A 184 20.92 2.77 -10.38
C THR A 184 21.61 3.73 -9.44
N GLY A 185 22.86 4.08 -9.77
CA GLY A 185 23.52 5.23 -9.15
C GLY A 185 22.77 6.53 -9.48
N ALA A 186 22.96 7.54 -8.64
CA ALA A 186 22.30 8.85 -8.74
C ALA A 186 22.42 9.55 -10.11
N ALA A 187 23.42 9.17 -10.93
CA ALA A 187 23.74 9.82 -12.19
C ALA A 187 22.91 9.38 -13.41
N ARG A 188 22.22 8.23 -13.38
CA ARG A 188 21.76 7.59 -14.64
C ARG A 188 20.32 7.86 -15.05
N ALA A 189 19.47 8.38 -14.18
CA ALA A 189 18.05 8.52 -14.50
C ALA A 189 17.62 9.98 -14.42
N LYS A 190 17.86 10.72 -15.51
CA LYS A 190 17.23 12.02 -15.73
C LYS A 190 15.79 11.76 -16.14
N THR A 191 14.90 11.64 -15.16
CA THR A 191 13.46 11.48 -15.39
C THR A 191 12.93 12.75 -16.08
N PRO A 192 12.20 12.65 -17.19
CA PRO A 192 11.55 13.81 -17.82
C PRO A 192 10.65 14.53 -16.80
N ALA A 193 10.65 15.86 -16.76
CA ALA A 193 9.86 16.63 -15.81
C ALA A 193 8.33 16.46 -15.97
N ALA A 194 7.89 15.87 -17.08
CA ALA A 194 6.50 15.52 -17.39
C ALA A 194 6.22 14.00 -17.36
N ALA A 195 7.19 13.19 -16.91
CA ALA A 195 7.02 11.75 -16.83
C ALA A 195 5.90 11.39 -15.86
N ARG A 196 5.05 10.44 -16.26
CA ARG A 196 4.02 9.92 -15.38
C ARG A 196 4.65 9.35 -14.11
N SER A 197 4.00 9.57 -12.96
CA SER A 197 4.43 9.00 -11.69
C SER A 197 3.25 8.55 -10.83
N VAL A 198 3.48 7.50 -10.06
CA VAL A 198 2.58 6.99 -9.02
C VAL A 198 3.40 6.87 -7.73
N SER A 199 2.85 7.32 -6.61
CA SER A 199 3.56 7.29 -5.32
C SER A 199 2.67 6.79 -4.21
N GLY A 200 3.27 6.05 -3.28
CA GLY A 200 2.62 5.52 -2.09
C GLY A 200 3.39 5.81 -0.82
N ARG A 201 2.68 5.73 0.30
CA ARG A 201 3.24 5.79 1.66
C ARG A 201 2.59 4.72 2.50
N THR A 202 3.39 4.00 3.29
CA THR A 202 2.86 2.96 4.17
C THR A 202 1.98 3.55 5.27
N GLY A 203 0.87 2.88 5.57
CA GLY A 203 -0.14 3.35 6.53
C GLY A 203 -1.07 4.45 6.01
N ASP A 204 -0.89 4.94 4.78
CA ASP A 204 -1.84 5.86 4.13
C ASP A 204 -3.03 5.07 3.56
N SER A 205 -4.26 5.46 3.95
CA SER A 205 -5.48 4.75 3.56
C SER A 205 -5.75 4.78 2.05
N VAL A 206 -5.42 5.87 1.36
CA VAL A 206 -5.61 5.98 -0.09
C VAL A 206 -4.62 5.07 -0.81
N THR A 207 -3.36 5.06 -0.36
CA THR A 207 -2.33 4.15 -0.88
C THR A 207 -2.70 2.69 -0.64
N ARG A 208 -3.03 2.27 0.58
CA ARG A 208 -3.39 0.88 0.88
C ARG A 208 -4.56 0.36 0.02
N VAL A 209 -5.56 1.21 -0.23
CA VAL A 209 -6.69 0.86 -1.10
C VAL A 209 -6.28 0.85 -2.58
N ALA A 210 -5.42 1.77 -3.03
CA ALA A 210 -4.87 1.74 -4.38
C ALA A 210 -4.03 0.49 -4.64
N ASP A 211 -3.18 0.12 -3.68
CA ASP A 211 -2.31 -1.05 -3.75
C ASP A 211 -3.13 -2.35 -3.80
N PHE A 212 -4.21 -2.44 -3.00
CA PHE A 212 -5.16 -3.53 -3.08
C PHE A 212 -5.87 -3.59 -4.45
N TYR A 213 -6.50 -2.49 -4.88
CA TYR A 213 -7.33 -2.49 -6.10
C TYR A 213 -6.48 -2.66 -7.36
N GLY A 214 -5.31 -2.02 -7.44
CA GLY A 214 -4.39 -2.16 -8.57
C GLY A 214 -3.94 -3.60 -8.75
N ALA A 215 -3.38 -4.21 -7.70
CA ALA A 215 -2.94 -5.60 -7.76
C ALA A 215 -4.10 -6.58 -7.97
N TYR A 216 -5.30 -6.25 -7.49
CA TYR A 216 -6.49 -7.06 -7.70
C TYR A 216 -6.98 -6.99 -9.16
N VAL A 217 -6.95 -5.80 -9.77
CA VAL A 217 -7.27 -5.61 -11.19
C VAL A 217 -6.28 -6.36 -12.07
N ASP A 218 -4.98 -6.26 -11.79
CA ASP A 218 -3.95 -7.03 -12.51
C ASP A 218 -4.16 -8.55 -12.38
N ALA A 219 -4.53 -9.02 -11.19
CA ALA A 219 -4.82 -10.43 -10.96
C ALA A 219 -6.02 -10.92 -11.80
N GLU A 220 -7.08 -10.12 -11.92
CA GLU A 220 -8.27 -10.49 -12.68
C GLU A 220 -8.10 -10.33 -14.21
N ASP A 221 -7.26 -9.40 -14.68
CA ASP A 221 -7.01 -9.17 -16.12
C ASP A 221 -5.76 -9.87 -16.68
N ALA A 222 -5.16 -10.76 -15.91
CA ALA A 222 -3.91 -11.39 -16.31
C ALA A 222 -4.02 -12.09 -17.69
N ALA A 223 -2.99 -11.93 -18.53
CA ALA A 223 -3.01 -12.39 -19.93
C ALA A 223 -3.24 -13.91 -20.09
N ALA A 224 -2.90 -14.71 -19.07
CA ALA A 224 -3.14 -16.15 -19.04
C ALA A 224 -4.53 -16.54 -18.48
N GLY A 225 -5.38 -15.55 -18.21
CA GLY A 225 -6.63 -15.66 -17.44
C GLY A 225 -6.42 -15.31 -15.96
N PRO A 226 -7.52 -15.10 -15.20
CA PRO A 226 -7.47 -14.61 -13.83
C PRO A 226 -6.57 -15.44 -12.90
N ASP A 227 -5.66 -14.76 -12.19
CA ASP A 227 -4.82 -15.34 -11.16
C ASP A 227 -5.60 -15.47 -9.84
N SER A 228 -6.40 -16.53 -9.76
CA SER A 228 -7.19 -16.83 -8.57
C SER A 228 -6.35 -17.02 -7.28
N ALA A 229 -5.06 -17.35 -7.39
CA ALA A 229 -4.20 -17.51 -6.23
C ALA A 229 -3.81 -16.14 -5.67
N LEU A 230 -3.41 -15.21 -6.53
CA LEU A 230 -3.15 -13.82 -6.15
C LEU A 230 -4.42 -13.13 -5.65
N ALA A 231 -5.53 -13.22 -6.38
CA ALA A 231 -6.80 -12.62 -5.97
C ALA A 231 -7.25 -13.11 -4.58
N LYS A 232 -7.07 -14.41 -4.30
CA LYS A 232 -7.35 -14.99 -2.98
C LYS A 232 -6.40 -14.46 -1.89
N ALA A 233 -5.11 -14.34 -2.18
CA ALA A 233 -4.13 -13.82 -1.23
C ALA A 233 -4.42 -12.34 -0.89
N LEU A 234 -4.70 -11.52 -1.90
CA LEU A 234 -5.10 -10.11 -1.74
C LEU A 234 -6.37 -9.99 -0.87
N ARG A 235 -7.42 -10.77 -1.20
CA ARG A 235 -8.66 -10.78 -0.40
C ARG A 235 -8.43 -11.22 1.05
N THR A 236 -7.46 -12.11 1.29
CA THR A 236 -7.13 -12.58 2.65
C THR A 236 -6.40 -11.52 3.45
N HIS A 237 -5.51 -10.77 2.79
CA HIS A 237 -4.70 -9.74 3.39
C HIS A 237 -5.48 -8.46 3.69
N TYR A 238 -6.22 -7.95 2.69
CA TYR A 238 -6.83 -6.63 2.76
C TYR A 238 -8.25 -6.60 3.33
N LEU A 239 -8.96 -7.73 3.35
CA LEU A 239 -10.34 -7.77 3.86
C LEU A 239 -10.37 -8.36 5.26
N THR A 240 -11.22 -7.78 6.13
CA THR A 240 -11.54 -8.44 7.39
C THR A 240 -12.21 -9.81 7.12
N PRO A 241 -11.93 -10.86 7.92
CA PRO A 241 -12.54 -12.19 7.70
C PRO A 241 -14.08 -12.16 7.70
N ALA A 242 -14.67 -11.30 8.55
CA ALA A 242 -16.11 -11.10 8.60
C ALA A 242 -16.65 -10.48 7.30
N TYR A 243 -15.94 -9.52 6.72
CA TYR A 243 -16.32 -8.93 5.44
C TYR A 243 -16.11 -9.89 4.27
N ALA A 244 -14.97 -10.59 4.21
CA ALA A 244 -14.72 -11.60 3.17
C ALA A 244 -15.85 -12.65 3.09
N LYS A 245 -16.37 -13.10 4.24
CA LYS A 245 -17.52 -14.01 4.29
C LYS A 245 -18.81 -13.38 3.75
N ARG A 246 -19.10 -12.12 4.08
CA ARG A 246 -20.26 -11.38 3.55
C ARG A 246 -20.13 -11.15 2.05
N LEU A 247 -18.93 -10.82 1.58
CA LEU A 247 -18.63 -10.59 0.18
C LEU A 247 -18.88 -11.86 -0.64
N ALA A 248 -18.35 -13.00 -0.21
CA ALA A 248 -18.58 -14.29 -0.85
C ALA A 248 -20.07 -14.72 -0.85
N ALA A 249 -20.86 -14.29 0.12
CA ALA A 249 -22.30 -14.50 0.10
C ALA A 249 -22.99 -13.61 -0.94
N TRP A 250 -22.58 -12.33 -1.03
CA TRP A 250 -23.09 -11.42 -2.04
C TRP A 250 -22.75 -11.89 -3.46
N GLU A 251 -21.53 -12.34 -3.71
CA GLU A 251 -21.08 -12.81 -5.03
C GLU A 251 -21.93 -13.98 -5.55
N ARG A 252 -22.23 -14.95 -4.66
CA ARG A 252 -23.11 -16.08 -4.99
C ARG A 252 -24.52 -15.65 -5.38
N THR A 253 -25.02 -14.56 -4.80
CA THR A 253 -26.35 -14.04 -5.09
C THR A 253 -26.37 -13.18 -6.37
N ASN A 254 -25.29 -12.44 -6.65
CA ASN A 254 -25.29 -11.42 -7.69
C ASN A 254 -24.57 -11.85 -8.97
N GLY A 255 -23.78 -12.92 -8.95
CA GLY A 255 -23.06 -13.41 -10.13
C GLY A 255 -22.07 -12.38 -10.69
N ALA A 256 -21.45 -11.60 -9.81
CA ALA A 256 -20.49 -10.54 -10.13
C ALA A 256 -19.35 -10.57 -9.11
N ASP A 257 -18.20 -9.99 -9.46
CA ASP A 257 -17.09 -9.82 -8.53
C ASP A 257 -17.47 -8.82 -7.43
N GLY A 258 -17.29 -9.22 -6.17
CA GLY A 258 -17.69 -8.41 -5.01
C GLY A 258 -16.75 -7.25 -4.72
N VAL A 259 -15.47 -7.35 -5.05
CA VAL A 259 -14.46 -6.29 -4.85
C VAL A 259 -14.68 -5.19 -5.88
N LEU A 260 -14.86 -5.58 -7.14
CA LEU A 260 -15.08 -4.67 -8.26
C LEU A 260 -16.53 -4.16 -8.35
N ARG A 261 -17.48 -4.90 -7.73
CA ARG A 261 -18.93 -4.72 -7.86
C ARG A 261 -19.38 -4.73 -9.33
N ALA A 262 -18.73 -5.55 -10.15
CA ALA A 262 -18.90 -5.61 -11.60
C ALA A 262 -18.67 -7.03 -12.13
N GLN A 263 -19.13 -7.30 -13.35
CA GLN A 263 -18.87 -8.57 -14.05
C GLN A 263 -17.58 -8.55 -14.87
N ASN A 264 -17.10 -7.35 -15.22
CA ASN A 264 -15.90 -7.14 -16.02
C ASN A 264 -14.82 -6.47 -15.17
N VAL A 265 -13.58 -6.54 -15.64
CA VAL A 265 -12.45 -5.83 -15.05
C VAL A 265 -12.42 -4.39 -15.58
N PRO A 266 -12.17 -3.37 -14.73
CA PRO A 266 -12.03 -2.00 -15.21
C PRO A 266 -10.77 -1.81 -16.06
N VAL A 267 -10.83 -0.89 -17.03
CA VAL A 267 -9.66 -0.46 -17.81
C VAL A 267 -8.86 0.59 -17.05
N ASP A 268 -9.56 1.46 -16.31
CA ASP A 268 -8.95 2.50 -15.48
C ASP A 268 -9.58 2.50 -14.09
N TRP A 269 -8.79 2.91 -13.10
CA TRP A 269 -9.28 3.10 -11.76
C TRP A 269 -8.64 4.32 -11.11
N THR A 270 -9.38 4.95 -10.19
CA THR A 270 -8.89 6.08 -9.40
C THR A 270 -9.35 5.93 -7.96
N VAL A 271 -8.41 6.01 -7.04
CA VAL A 271 -8.64 5.99 -5.59
C VAL A 271 -8.42 7.39 -5.04
N THR A 272 -9.39 7.88 -4.28
CA THR A 272 -9.38 9.22 -3.67
C THR A 272 -9.81 9.13 -2.22
N GLU A 273 -9.47 10.14 -1.42
CA GLU A 273 -10.04 10.30 -0.08
C GLU A 273 -11.57 10.24 -0.12
N GLY A 274 -12.17 9.50 0.82
CA GLY A 274 -13.62 9.42 0.95
C GLY A 274 -14.22 10.67 1.60
N ALA A 275 -15.55 10.75 1.57
CA ALA A 275 -16.28 11.87 2.16
C ALA A 275 -16.26 11.89 3.70
N ARG A 276 -15.85 10.79 4.33
CA ARG A 276 -15.79 10.62 5.79
C ARG A 276 -14.48 9.99 6.22
N ALA A 277 -14.09 10.23 7.47
CA ALA A 277 -12.98 9.52 8.07
C ALA A 277 -13.19 8.00 8.03
N GLY A 278 -12.18 7.25 7.61
CA GLY A 278 -12.26 5.80 7.42
C GLY A 278 -12.98 5.37 6.13
N GLU A 279 -13.39 6.30 5.27
CA GLU A 279 -13.89 6.00 3.92
C GLU A 279 -12.84 6.39 2.87
N VAL A 280 -12.73 5.57 1.83
CA VAL A 280 -11.96 5.82 0.61
C VAL A 280 -12.90 5.63 -0.58
N ALA A 281 -12.81 6.50 -1.59
CA ALA A 281 -13.63 6.41 -2.79
C ALA A 281 -12.82 5.80 -3.94
N VAL A 282 -13.36 4.74 -4.54
CA VAL A 282 -12.77 4.10 -5.73
C VAL A 282 -13.70 4.35 -6.92
N THR A 283 -13.14 4.83 -8.02
CA THR A 283 -13.88 5.02 -9.28
C THR A 283 -13.30 4.07 -10.30
N HIS A 284 -14.13 3.20 -10.84
CA HIS A 284 -13.80 2.29 -11.94
C HIS A 284 -14.35 2.83 -13.24
N ALA A 285 -13.57 2.71 -14.30
CA ALA A 285 -13.96 3.00 -15.66
C ALA A 285 -13.94 1.70 -16.48
N PHE A 286 -15.02 1.44 -17.22
CA PHE A 286 -15.21 0.25 -18.04
C PHE A 286 -15.51 0.65 -19.49
N GLY A 287 -15.14 -0.23 -20.42
CA GLY A 287 -15.25 0.02 -21.87
C GLY A 287 -14.03 0.77 -22.43
N GLY A 288 -13.64 0.45 -23.67
CA GLY A 288 -12.30 0.72 -24.18
C GLY A 288 -12.03 2.15 -24.71
N GLY A 289 -10.75 2.52 -24.70
CA GLY A 289 -10.20 3.75 -25.30
C GLY A 289 -10.10 4.95 -24.34
N GLU A 290 -9.75 6.12 -24.88
CA GLU A 290 -9.67 7.40 -24.13
C GLU A 290 -11.03 7.85 -23.52
N THR A 291 -12.12 7.16 -23.86
CA THR A 291 -13.48 7.49 -23.41
C THR A 291 -14.16 6.24 -22.83
N PRO A 292 -14.06 6.01 -21.51
CA PRO A 292 -14.76 4.90 -20.88
C PRO A 292 -16.27 5.06 -21.05
N THR A 293 -16.96 3.96 -21.34
CA THR A 293 -18.41 3.98 -21.61
C THR A 293 -19.25 3.90 -20.35
N VAL A 294 -18.69 3.35 -19.27
CA VAL A 294 -19.38 3.21 -17.99
C VAL A 294 -18.40 3.54 -16.87
N THR A 295 -18.83 4.34 -15.89
CA THR A 295 -18.09 4.53 -14.65
C THR A 295 -18.92 4.03 -13.46
N THR A 296 -18.24 3.38 -12.52
CA THR A 296 -18.84 2.96 -11.24
C THR A 296 -18.06 3.60 -10.11
N ARG A 297 -18.77 4.15 -9.12
CA ARG A 297 -18.16 4.72 -7.93
C ARG A 297 -18.46 3.86 -6.72
N LEU A 298 -17.42 3.49 -5.99
CA LEU A 298 -17.46 2.68 -4.78
C LEU A 298 -17.03 3.52 -3.59
N VAL A 299 -17.59 3.19 -2.43
CA VAL A 299 -17.07 3.58 -1.11
C VAL A 299 -16.51 2.34 -0.46
N VAL A 300 -15.23 2.41 -0.10
CA VAL A 300 -14.50 1.41 0.66
C VAL A 300 -14.41 1.91 2.10
N VAL A 301 -14.88 1.12 3.05
CA VAL A 301 -14.82 1.45 4.48
C VAL A 301 -13.71 0.64 5.12
N LEU A 302 -12.85 1.33 5.87
CA LEU A 302 -11.68 0.76 6.52
C LEU A 302 -11.88 0.64 8.03
N GLU A 303 -11.38 -0.44 8.61
CA GLU A 303 -11.26 -0.59 10.05
C GLU A 303 -10.22 0.41 10.58
N PRO A 304 -10.55 1.30 11.53
CA PRO A 304 -9.63 2.36 11.97
C PRO A 304 -8.31 1.87 12.55
N ALA A 305 -8.27 0.65 13.10
CA ALA A 305 -7.09 0.11 13.78
C ALA A 305 -6.09 -0.57 12.82
N SER A 306 -6.60 -1.35 11.86
CA SER A 306 -5.75 -2.12 10.93
C SER A 306 -5.69 -1.53 9.53
N GLY A 307 -6.65 -0.69 9.14
CA GLY A 307 -6.80 -0.23 7.76
C GLY A 307 -7.40 -1.29 6.83
N ASP A 308 -7.90 -2.41 7.36
CA ASP A 308 -8.51 -3.47 6.55
C ASP A 308 -9.92 -3.09 6.10
N VAL A 309 -10.30 -3.59 4.94
CA VAL A 309 -11.62 -3.32 4.36
C VAL A 309 -12.70 -4.08 5.13
N THR A 310 -13.69 -3.33 5.59
CA THR A 310 -14.87 -3.82 6.30
C THR A 310 -16.13 -3.74 5.47
N ASP A 311 -16.16 -2.92 4.43
CA ASP A 311 -17.31 -2.78 3.53
C ASP A 311 -16.89 -2.17 2.18
N ILE A 312 -17.53 -2.60 1.08
CA ILE A 312 -17.42 -1.98 -0.24
C ILE A 312 -18.85 -1.81 -0.74
N ARG A 313 -19.26 -0.61 -1.13
CA ARG A 313 -20.62 -0.35 -1.60
C ARG A 313 -20.62 0.63 -2.76
N THR A 314 -21.56 0.46 -3.69
CA THR A 314 -21.76 1.40 -4.78
C THR A 314 -22.33 2.71 -4.24
N LEU A 315 -21.75 3.84 -4.64
CA LEU A 315 -22.34 5.16 -4.46
C LEU A 315 -23.49 5.28 -5.47
N SER A 316 -24.73 5.17 -5.00
CA SER A 316 -25.89 5.50 -5.82
C SER A 316 -25.76 6.96 -6.28
N ALA A 317 -25.99 7.21 -7.58
CA ALA A 317 -26.20 8.56 -8.08
C ALA A 317 -27.34 9.19 -7.26
N ARG A 318 -27.07 10.33 -6.62
CA ARG A 318 -28.12 11.13 -5.97
C ARG A 318 -28.95 11.85 -7.02
#